data_AF-M1SAF5-F1
#
_entry.id   AF-M1SAF5-F1
#
_cell.length_a   1.000
_cell.length_b   1.000
_cell.length_c   1.000
_cell.angle_alpha   90.00
_cell.angle_beta   90.00
_cell.angle_gamma   90.00
#
_symmetry.space_group_name_H-M   'P 1'
#
loop_
_entity.id
_entity.type
_entity.pdbx_description
1 polymer ?
#
loop_
_entity_poly.entity_id
_entity_poly.type
_entity_poly.pdbx_seq_one_letter_code
_entity_poly.pdbx_strand_id
1 'polypeptide(L)'
;MSVSNKTVYSVCSRLTLMVMKLTGLERVITVGQYFERATDKSLLQRLIEENRDLSTPFSALDKTNKDCKIELIEYLNTAIREYAASEIKENYAALKNGNLLVVKTFNTVMQNHA
;
A
#
# COMPACT_ATOMS: atom_id res chain seq x y z
N MET A 1 11.48 17.47 -4.53
CA MET A 1 12.45 17.00 -3.53
C MET A 1 12.64 15.51 -3.74
N SER A 2 13.76 14.89 -3.31
CA SER A 2 13.85 13.43 -3.32
C SER A 2 13.15 12.86 -2.09
N VAL A 3 12.30 11.85 -2.29
CA VAL A 3 11.65 11.13 -1.17
C VAL A 3 12.73 10.37 -0.40
N SER A 4 12.89 10.62 0.90
CA SER A 4 13.94 9.97 1.68
C SER A 4 13.63 8.49 1.95
N ASN A 5 14.64 7.61 1.87
CA ASN A 5 14.53 6.19 2.18
C ASN A 5 13.93 5.94 3.57
N LYS A 6 14.33 6.75 4.57
CA LYS A 6 13.79 6.67 5.93
C LYS A 6 12.27 6.93 5.98
N THR A 7 11.79 7.87 5.17
CA THR A 7 10.35 8.16 5.05
C THR A 7 9.62 6.98 4.43
N VAL A 8 10.13 6.44 3.32
CA VAL A 8 9.54 5.26 2.64
C VAL A 8 9.45 4.09 3.61
N TYR A 9 10.57 3.75 4.26
CA TYR A 9 10.64 2.66 5.23
C TYR A 9 9.61 2.83 6.36
N SER A 10 9.59 4.00 7.01
CA SER A 10 8.69 4.25 8.14
C SER A 10 7.22 4.17 7.73
N VAL A 11 6.88 4.65 6.53
CA VAL A 11 5.51 4.66 6.04
C VAL A 11 5.06 3.26 5.65
N CYS A 12 5.85 2.54 4.87
CA CYS A 12 5.56 1.16 4.48
C CYS A 12 5.45 0.24 5.71
N SER A 13 6.30 0.41 6.73
CA SER A 13 6.21 -0.37 7.97
C SER A 13 4.87 -0.17 8.68
N ARG A 14 4.42 1.08 8.81
CA ARG A 14 3.11 1.40 9.41
C ARG A 14 1.95 0.90 8.55
N LEU A 15 2.03 1.03 7.23
CA LEU A 15 1.01 0.51 6.31
C LEU A 15 0.91 -1.01 6.41
N THR A 16 2.03 -1.73 6.49
CA THR A 16 2.04 -3.17 6.73
C THR A 16 1.28 -3.54 8.01
N LEU A 17 1.56 -2.86 9.13
CA LEU A 17 0.86 -3.09 10.40
C LEU A 17 -0.65 -2.82 10.29
N MET A 18 -1.03 -1.72 9.64
CA MET A 18 -2.44 -1.41 9.41
C MET A 18 -3.12 -2.51 8.59
N VAL A 19 -2.51 -2.94 7.49
CA VAL A 19 -3.08 -3.96 6.60
C VAL A 19 -3.19 -5.32 7.28
N MET A 20 -2.22 -5.69 8.12
CA MET A 20 -2.33 -6.89 8.96
C MET A 20 -3.49 -6.80 9.95
N LYS A 21 -3.69 -5.62 10.57
CA LYS A 21 -4.86 -5.38 11.43
C LYS A 21 -6.17 -5.49 10.65
N LEU A 22 -6.24 -4.97 9.43
CA LEU A 22 -7.42 -5.10 8.57
C LEU A 22 -7.77 -6.56 8.26
N THR A 23 -6.77 -7.42 8.05
CA THR A 23 -7.00 -8.86 7.91
C THR A 23 -7.64 -9.47 9.15
N GLY A 24 -7.19 -9.10 10.35
CA GLY A 24 -7.79 -9.57 11.61
C GLY A 24 -9.21 -9.05 11.86
N LEU A 25 -9.61 -7.96 11.19
CA LEU A 25 -10.95 -7.38 11.22
C LEU A 25 -11.83 -7.85 10.05
N GLU A 26 -11.38 -8.86 9.29
CA GLU A 26 -12.06 -9.36 8.08
C GLU A 26 -12.30 -8.29 6.99
N ARG A 27 -11.59 -7.16 7.06
CA ARG A 27 -11.58 -6.10 6.04
C ARG A 27 -10.52 -6.42 4.99
N VAL A 28 -10.82 -7.41 4.16
CA VAL A 28 -9.92 -7.94 3.15
C VAL A 28 -10.30 -7.48 1.75
N ILE A 29 -9.31 -7.07 0.97
CA ILE A 29 -9.47 -6.94 -0.49
C ILE A 29 -9.20 -8.29 -1.15
N THR A 30 -9.80 -8.52 -2.32
CA THR A 30 -9.48 -9.68 -3.14
C THR A 30 -8.13 -9.50 -3.85
N VAL A 31 -7.53 -10.59 -4.31
CA VAL A 31 -6.36 -10.55 -5.21
C VAL A 31 -6.66 -9.73 -6.47
N GLY A 32 -7.85 -9.87 -7.04
CA GLY A 32 -8.28 -9.08 -8.20
C GLY A 32 -8.25 -7.59 -7.92
N GLN A 33 -8.83 -7.17 -6.78
CA GLN A 33 -8.83 -5.78 -6.33
C GLN A 33 -7.42 -5.24 -6.08
N TYR A 34 -6.50 -6.06 -5.55
CA TYR A 34 -5.10 -5.65 -5.41
C TYR A 34 -4.47 -5.28 -6.76
N PHE A 35 -4.54 -6.17 -7.76
CA PHE A 35 -3.94 -5.92 -9.08
C PHE A 35 -4.59 -4.75 -9.81
N GLU A 36 -5.93 -4.65 -9.76
CA GLU A 36 -6.67 -3.55 -10.36
C GLU A 36 -6.25 -2.20 -9.76
N ARG A 37 -6.26 -2.11 -8.43
CA ARG A 37 -5.93 -0.88 -7.68
C ARG A 37 -4.44 -0.52 -7.74
N ALA A 38 -3.56 -1.50 -7.93
CA ALA A 38 -2.14 -1.26 -8.17
C ALA A 38 -1.91 -0.67 -9.58
N THR A 39 -2.64 -1.18 -10.57
CA THR A 39 -2.53 -0.75 -11.97
C THR A 39 -3.01 0.69 -12.17
N ASP A 40 -4.15 1.05 -11.57
CA ASP A 40 -4.74 2.39 -11.65
C ASP A 40 -4.12 3.41 -10.66
N LYS A 41 -3.13 2.99 -9.86
CA LYS A 41 -2.49 3.80 -8.81
C LYS A 41 -3.46 4.29 -7.71
N SER A 42 -4.55 3.57 -7.45
CA SER A 42 -5.54 3.92 -6.42
C SER A 42 -5.41 3.13 -5.12
N LEU A 43 -4.60 2.07 -5.07
CA LEU A 43 -4.48 1.17 -3.91
C LEU A 43 -4.23 1.93 -2.60
N LEU A 44 -3.24 2.81 -2.58
CA LEU A 44 -2.86 3.56 -1.38
C LEU A 44 -3.98 4.47 -0.88
N GLN A 45 -4.59 5.22 -1.80
CA GLN A 45 -5.64 6.17 -1.48
C GLN A 45 -6.89 5.44 -0.96
N ARG A 46 -7.30 4.35 -1.62
CA ARG A 46 -8.43 3.53 -1.18
C ARG A 46 -8.17 2.89 0.18
N LEU A 47 -6.95 2.41 0.45
CA LEU A 47 -6.60 1.88 1.78
C LEU A 47 -6.82 2.91 2.89
N ILE A 48 -6.48 4.18 2.64
CA ILE A 48 -6.65 5.28 3.60
C ILE A 48 -8.10 5.70 3.73
N GLU A 49 -8.82 5.82 2.61
CA GLU A 49 -10.21 6.30 2.55
C GLU A 49 -11.22 5.27 3.06
N GLU A 50 -11.04 4.00 2.71
CA GLU A 50 -11.94 2.92 3.14
C GLU A 50 -11.73 2.56 4.62
N ASN A 51 -10.63 3.00 5.24
CA ASN A 51 -10.26 2.66 6.62
C ASN A 51 -9.86 3.90 7.43
N ARG A 52 -10.66 4.97 7.32
CA ARG A 52 -10.43 6.25 8.02
C ARG A 52 -10.30 6.13 9.53
N ASP A 53 -10.96 5.14 10.12
CA ASP A 53 -10.87 4.82 11.56
C ASP A 53 -9.47 4.34 11.99
N LEU A 54 -8.65 3.87 11.05
CA LEU A 54 -7.29 3.39 11.28
C LEU A 54 -6.22 4.21 10.56
N SER A 55 -6.62 5.15 9.68
CA SER A 55 -5.70 5.85 8.79
C SER A 55 -5.19 7.19 9.31
N THR A 56 -5.61 7.63 10.51
CA THR A 56 -5.13 8.85 11.19
C THR A 56 -3.59 8.99 11.22
N PRO A 57 -2.78 7.92 11.39
CA PRO A 57 -1.32 8.01 11.38
C PRO A 57 -0.69 8.33 10.00
N PHE A 58 -1.47 8.39 8.92
CA PHE A 58 -1.01 8.56 7.53
C PHE A 58 -1.40 9.92 6.93
N SER A 59 -1.41 10.99 7.74
CA SER A 59 -1.67 12.36 7.26
C SER A 59 -0.80 12.76 6.05
N ALA A 60 0.44 12.30 5.99
CA ALA A 60 1.34 12.53 4.86
C ALA A 60 0.92 11.86 3.53
N LEU A 61 -0.05 10.94 3.58
CA LEU A 61 -0.59 10.22 2.43
C LEU A 61 -2.05 10.57 2.14
N ASP A 62 -2.69 11.35 3.00
CA ASP A 62 -4.07 11.79 2.83
C ASP A 62 -4.10 13.09 2.02
N LYS A 63 -4.59 13.02 0.78
CA LYS A 63 -4.72 14.16 -0.13
C LYS A 63 -5.58 15.30 0.41
N THR A 64 -6.43 15.06 1.40
CA THR A 64 -7.25 16.09 2.04
C THR A 64 -6.52 16.79 3.20
N ASN A 65 -5.36 16.28 3.59
CA ASN A 65 -4.56 16.80 4.70
C ASN A 65 -3.54 17.84 4.22
N LYS A 66 -3.35 18.92 5.00
CA LYS A 66 -2.36 19.97 4.72
C LYS A 66 -0.91 19.47 4.70
N ASP A 67 -0.62 18.39 5.43
CA ASP A 67 0.71 17.79 5.56
C ASP A 67 0.96 16.70 4.49
N CYS A 68 0.05 16.56 3.52
CA CYS A 68 0.14 15.62 2.42
C CYS A 68 1.43 15.82 1.61
N LYS A 69 2.10 14.71 1.30
CA LYS A 69 3.32 14.68 0.48
C LYS A 69 3.01 13.99 -0.84
N ILE A 70 2.61 14.77 -1.84
CA ILE A 70 2.24 14.26 -3.17
C ILE A 70 3.38 13.43 -3.78
N GLU A 71 4.63 13.91 -3.72
CA GLU A 71 5.81 13.20 -4.22
C GLU A 71 5.97 11.80 -3.57
N LEU A 72 5.63 11.66 -2.29
CA LEU A 72 5.67 10.37 -1.59
C LEU A 72 4.55 9.43 -2.06
N ILE A 73 3.35 9.95 -2.28
CA ILE A 73 2.22 9.17 -2.82
C ILE A 73 2.55 8.67 -4.24
N GLU A 74 3.06 9.55 -5.11
CA GLU A 74 3.44 9.21 -6.47
C GLU A 74 4.56 8.16 -6.51
N TYR A 75 5.54 8.33 -5.65
CA TYR A 75 6.63 7.37 -5.47
C TYR A 75 6.10 5.99 -5.07
N LEU A 76 5.32 5.92 -3.99
CA LEU A 76 4.76 4.65 -3.50
C LEU A 76 3.84 4.00 -4.53
N ASN A 77 2.97 4.77 -5.19
CA ASN A 77 2.10 4.26 -6.24
C ASN A 77 2.88 3.67 -7.42
N THR A 78 4.00 4.28 -7.78
CA THR A 78 4.86 3.79 -8.86
C THR A 78 5.53 2.48 -8.43
N ALA A 79 6.12 2.43 -7.23
CA ALA A 79 6.74 1.22 -6.70
C ALA A 79 5.74 0.06 -6.54
N ILE A 80 4.53 0.34 -6.06
CA ILE A 80 3.43 -0.64 -5.95
C ILE A 80 3.07 -1.20 -7.34
N ARG A 81 2.93 -0.32 -8.34
CA ARG A 81 2.57 -0.73 -9.70
C ARG A 81 3.68 -1.56 -10.35
N GLU A 82 4.93 -1.15 -10.21
CA GLU A 82 6.09 -1.88 -10.73
C GLU A 82 6.17 -3.28 -10.11
N TYR A 83 6.00 -3.37 -8.79
CA TYR A 83 5.94 -4.65 -8.10
C TYR A 83 4.78 -5.52 -8.59
N ALA A 84 3.56 -4.97 -8.67
CA ALA A 84 2.41 -5.71 -9.18
C ALA A 84 2.59 -6.17 -10.64
N ALA A 85 3.25 -5.38 -11.48
CA ALA A 85 3.54 -5.74 -12.86
C ALA A 85 4.60 -6.85 -12.98
N SER A 86 5.46 -7.02 -11.98
CA SER A 86 6.43 -8.13 -11.90
C SER A 86 5.82 -9.46 -11.45
N GLU A 87 4.60 -9.42 -10.95
CA GLU A 87 3.90 -10.57 -10.37
C GLU A 87 2.88 -11.16 -11.35
N ILE A 88 2.77 -12.49 -11.40
CA ILE A 88 1.78 -13.19 -12.23
C ILE A 88 0.52 -13.42 -11.38
N LYS A 89 -0.60 -12.78 -11.74
CA LYS A 89 -1.86 -12.83 -10.98
C LYS A 89 -2.36 -14.25 -10.74
N GLU A 90 -2.18 -15.13 -11.72
CA GLU A 90 -2.61 -16.52 -11.72
C GLU A 90 -1.91 -17.36 -10.63
N ASN A 91 -0.69 -16.98 -10.24
CA ASN A 91 0.04 -17.62 -9.13
C ASN A 91 -0.68 -17.45 -7.78
N TYR A 92 -1.62 -16.50 -7.70
CA TYR A 92 -2.38 -16.17 -6.50
C TYR A 92 -3.84 -16.64 -6.57
N ALA A 93 -4.20 -17.51 -7.53
CA ALA A 93 -5.58 -17.95 -7.72
C ALA A 93 -6.20 -18.65 -6.47
N ALA A 94 -5.38 -19.34 -5.68
CA ALA A 94 -5.82 -19.98 -4.43
C ALA A 94 -5.91 -19.00 -3.24
N LEU A 95 -5.35 -17.78 -3.37
CA LEU A 95 -5.28 -16.80 -2.31
C LEU A 95 -6.58 -15.98 -2.25
N LYS A 96 -7.34 -16.14 -1.16
CA LYS A 96 -8.57 -15.37 -0.93
C LYS A 96 -8.30 -13.98 -0.35
N ASN A 97 -7.18 -13.82 0.37
CA ASN A 97 -6.84 -12.59 1.07
C ASN A 97 -5.77 -11.78 0.31
N GLY A 98 -6.22 -10.79 -0.45
CA GLY A 98 -5.35 -9.87 -1.19
C GLY A 98 -4.54 -8.92 -0.29
N ASN A 99 -4.89 -8.76 0.99
CA ASN A 99 -4.08 -7.96 1.92
C ASN A 99 -2.66 -8.56 2.10
N LEU A 100 -2.50 -9.88 1.93
CA LEU A 100 -1.18 -10.52 1.98
C LEU A 100 -0.28 -10.05 0.83
N LEU A 101 -0.86 -9.80 -0.35
CA LEU A 101 -0.13 -9.20 -1.45
C LEU A 101 0.28 -7.77 -1.13
N VAL A 102 -0.64 -6.97 -0.57
CA VAL A 102 -0.33 -5.59 -0.13
C VAL A 102 0.84 -5.58 0.87
N VAL A 103 0.84 -6.47 1.87
CA VAL A 103 1.94 -6.62 2.83
C VAL A 103 3.24 -7.02 2.14
N LYS A 104 3.19 -8.00 1.23
CA LYS A 104 4.36 -8.44 0.46
C LYS A 104 4.95 -7.26 -0.35
N THR A 105 4.11 -6.49 -1.02
CA THR A 105 4.50 -5.28 -1.77
C THR A 105 5.22 -4.28 -0.88
N PHE A 106 4.63 -3.90 0.26
CA PHE A 106 5.26 -2.94 1.16
C PHE A 106 6.56 -3.46 1.77
N ASN A 107 6.65 -4.75 2.07
CA ASN A 107 7.90 -5.36 2.54
C ASN A 107 9.00 -5.30 1.47
N THR A 108 8.69 -5.59 0.21
CA THR A 108 9.63 -5.45 -0.91
C THR A 108 10.10 -4.00 -1.07
N VAL A 109 9.15 -3.04 -1.02
CA VAL A 109 9.49 -1.61 -1.08
C VAL A 109 10.36 -1.19 0.11
N MET A 110 10.14 -1.72 1.32
CA MET A 110 11.03 -1.44 2.45
C MET A 110 12.44 -2.02 2.24
N GLN A 111 12.55 -3.25 1.76
CA GLN A 111 13.84 -3.94 1.56
C GLN A 111 14.72 -3.24 0.54
N ASN A 112 14.13 -2.65 -0.51
CA ASN A 112 14.87 -1.87 -1.50
C ASN A 112 15.43 -0.55 -0.93
N HIS A 113 15.04 -0.16 0.29
CA HIS A 113 15.37 1.11 0.93
C HIS A 113 15.95 0.95 2.35
N ALA A 114 16.24 -0.28 2.78
CA ALA A 114 16.91 -0.61 4.03
C ALA A 114 18.43 -0.53 3.89
#